data_AF-A0A6A6G166-F1
#
_entry.id   AF-A0A6A6G166-F1
#
_cell.length_a   1.000
_cell.length_b   1.000
_cell.length_c   1.000
_cell.angle_alpha   90.00
_cell.angle_beta   90.00
_cell.angle_gamma   90.00
#
_symmetry.space_group_name_H-M   'P 1'
#
loop_
_entity.id
_entity.type
_entity.pdbx_description
1 polymer ?
#
loop_
_entity_poly.entity_id
_entity_poly.type
_entity_poly.pdbx_seq_one_letter_code
_entity_poly.pdbx_strand_id
1 'polypeptide(L)'
;MSMKTVAVLALASGFASIASAQSSGSGKTTRYWDCCKPSCGWSGKADVSAPVAQCDVSGNPLKAGDDTQKNGCEAGGSAYMCNDQTPWEVNDSLAYGYAAVKLSGQAESASCCACYELTFTSGTIAGKKMIVQSTNTGGDLGDNHFDLAIPGGGLGIFDGCSKSVPAAQQGQRYGGISDASSCASWGALSGGCNFRFRWFENADNPSVDWKRVACPAELTARTGCKRNDDSSAPAAPAAPAAPASSSSTYVAPAETPAPAPSSSTAPPATSDIISAPAGTLPAVTEEPVPSSTTAATPAPTGNASCGQKGYDLQNPPTSYFDGSGQYATFDTCKALCTQQTAQSFGFGNGQCLCYPAPIAGNLNPVADSPITFYDISCTADAPAPSSSVPASTTGAASTSTSAPATSVPTGAEPVPTATDEVPEPTASEYPEPTATDVSPVPTEAPEQPTEAPACPVTYVTVYDDE
;
A
#
# COMPACT_ATOMS: atom_id res chain seq x y z
N MET A 1 73.69 -5.84 32.52
CA MET A 1 73.17 -7.16 32.93
C MET A 1 72.49 -6.98 34.29
N SER A 2 71.35 -7.59 34.63
CA SER A 2 70.57 -8.60 33.89
C SER A 2 69.06 -8.42 34.12
N MET A 3 68.26 -9.08 33.26
CA MET A 3 66.83 -9.47 33.40
C MET A 3 65.80 -8.41 33.83
N LYS A 4 64.88 -8.11 32.90
CA LYS A 4 63.63 -7.39 33.14
C LYS A 4 62.53 -8.30 33.67
N THR A 5 61.60 -7.68 34.39
CA THR A 5 60.20 -8.05 34.64
C THR A 5 59.57 -8.99 33.61
N VAL A 6 59.01 -10.11 34.09
CA VAL A 6 57.87 -10.82 33.46
C VAL A 6 56.91 -11.24 34.56
N ALA A 7 55.72 -10.63 34.60
CA ALA A 7 54.65 -10.98 35.52
C ALA A 7 53.29 -10.88 34.81
N VAL A 8 52.89 -12.01 34.22
CA VAL A 8 51.56 -12.40 33.72
C VAL A 8 50.54 -11.27 33.48
N LEU A 9 50.34 -10.90 32.21
CA LEU A 9 49.16 -10.15 31.78
C LEU A 9 47.95 -11.10 31.77
N ALA A 10 47.07 -10.98 32.77
CA ALA A 10 45.85 -11.78 32.86
C ALA A 10 44.76 -11.24 31.92
N LEU A 11 44.76 -11.72 30.67
CA LEU A 11 43.67 -11.51 29.70
C LEU A 11 42.41 -12.26 30.16
N ALA A 12 41.64 -11.64 31.05
CA ALA A 12 40.30 -12.07 31.38
C ALA A 12 39.36 -11.73 30.20
N SER A 13 39.22 -12.68 29.27
CA SER A 13 38.30 -12.56 28.12
C SER A 13 36.86 -12.45 28.61
N GLY A 14 36.40 -11.22 28.81
CA GLY A 14 35.00 -10.89 29.00
C GLY A 14 34.23 -11.20 27.72
N PHE A 15 33.81 -12.46 27.56
CA PHE A 15 32.85 -12.84 26.54
C PHE A 15 31.54 -12.11 26.83
N ALA A 16 31.34 -10.97 26.18
CA ALA A 16 30.02 -10.42 25.98
C ALA A 16 29.20 -11.51 25.29
N SER A 17 28.21 -12.05 25.99
CA SER A 17 27.24 -12.97 25.41
C SER A 17 26.43 -12.21 24.37
N ILE A 18 26.95 -12.16 23.14
CA ILE A 18 26.16 -11.83 21.95
C ILE A 18 25.12 -12.93 21.86
N ALA A 19 23.97 -12.70 22.50
CA ALA A 19 22.79 -13.51 22.32
C ALA A 19 22.49 -13.49 20.82
N SER A 20 22.66 -14.63 20.16
CA SER A 20 22.43 -14.76 18.73
C SER A 20 20.93 -14.53 18.49
N ALA A 21 20.56 -13.29 18.20
CA ALA A 21 19.18 -12.89 18.01
C ALA A 21 18.54 -13.83 16.99
N GLN A 22 17.55 -14.60 17.45
CA GLN A 22 16.96 -15.69 16.69
C GLN A 22 16.60 -15.23 15.27
N SER A 23 17.31 -15.76 14.27
CA SER A 23 17.20 -15.34 12.87
C SER A 23 16.16 -16.14 12.10
N SER A 24 15.64 -17.23 12.67
CA SER A 24 14.52 -18.01 12.13
C SER A 24 13.87 -18.89 13.19
N GLY A 25 12.67 -19.40 12.91
CA GLY A 25 11.98 -20.40 13.73
C GLY A 25 10.55 -20.63 13.26
N SER A 26 9.79 -21.41 14.02
CA SER A 26 8.34 -21.47 13.87
C SER A 26 7.65 -20.41 14.76
N GLY A 27 6.42 -20.05 14.43
CA GLY A 27 5.64 -19.05 15.14
C GLY A 27 4.14 -19.13 14.91
N LYS A 28 3.41 -18.19 15.52
CA LYS A 28 1.96 -18.01 15.38
C LYS A 28 1.65 -16.62 14.84
N THR A 29 0.48 -16.48 14.22
CA THR A 29 -0.04 -15.17 13.81
C THR A 29 -1.38 -14.90 14.45
N THR A 30 -1.66 -13.61 14.67
CA THR A 30 -3.01 -13.07 14.82
C THR A 30 -3.19 -11.92 13.82
N ARG A 31 -4.27 -11.15 13.96
CA ARG A 31 -4.57 -10.00 13.11
C ARG A 31 -5.13 -8.87 13.98
N TYR A 32 -4.64 -7.66 13.79
CA TYR A 32 -5.10 -6.47 14.52
C TYR A 32 -5.08 -5.21 13.64
N TRP A 33 -5.86 -4.21 14.06
CA TRP A 33 -5.69 -2.82 13.66
C TRP A 33 -6.35 -1.93 14.72
N ASP A 34 -5.57 -1.46 15.70
CA ASP A 34 -6.04 -0.63 16.82
C ASP A 34 -5.95 0.89 16.55
N CYS A 35 -5.35 1.26 15.40
CA CYS A 35 -4.95 2.60 15.00
C CYS A 35 -3.94 3.30 15.93
N CYS A 36 -3.36 2.62 16.94
CA CYS A 36 -2.44 3.22 17.90
C CYS A 36 -1.12 3.67 17.26
N LYS A 37 -0.39 4.58 17.90
CA LYS A 37 1.02 4.83 17.55
C LYS A 37 1.81 3.52 17.68
N PRO A 38 2.45 3.02 16.61
CA PRO A 38 3.21 1.77 16.64
C PRO A 38 4.46 1.93 17.53
N SER A 39 4.84 0.89 18.30
CA SER A 39 5.87 1.03 19.34
C SER A 39 7.26 1.40 18.81
N CYS A 40 7.61 0.98 17.59
CA CYS A 40 8.86 1.35 16.91
C CYS A 40 8.80 2.77 16.29
N GLY A 41 7.71 3.50 16.44
CA GLY A 41 7.60 4.93 16.15
C GLY A 41 8.14 5.84 17.26
N TRP A 42 8.57 5.29 18.40
CA TRP A 42 9.27 6.07 19.43
C TRP A 42 10.79 6.11 19.16
N SER A 43 11.41 7.27 19.37
CA SER A 43 12.86 7.42 19.33
C SER A 43 13.58 6.50 20.32
N GLY A 44 14.82 6.11 19.98
CA GLY A 44 15.68 5.29 20.85
C GLY A 44 15.26 3.81 21.00
N LYS A 45 14.23 3.35 20.30
CA LYS A 45 13.76 1.95 20.34
C LYS A 45 14.74 0.95 19.73
N ALA A 46 15.45 1.34 18.66
CA ALA A 46 16.42 0.52 17.94
C ALA A 46 17.39 1.39 17.12
N ASP A 47 18.49 0.80 16.64
CA ASP A 47 19.45 1.45 15.73
C ASP A 47 18.89 1.53 14.29
N VAL A 48 18.18 2.62 14.00
CA VAL A 48 17.45 2.85 12.74
C VAL A 48 17.75 4.22 12.13
N SER A 49 17.44 4.38 10.83
CA SER A 49 17.53 5.64 10.07
C SER A 49 16.65 6.76 10.64
N ALA A 50 15.44 6.39 11.06
CA ALA A 50 14.43 7.18 11.75
C ALA A 50 13.43 6.18 12.37
N PRO A 51 12.66 6.53 13.42
CA PRO A 51 11.57 5.70 13.90
C PRO A 51 10.48 5.50 12.85
N VAL A 52 9.56 4.55 13.08
CA VAL A 52 8.38 4.35 12.22
C VAL A 52 7.55 5.62 12.14
N ALA A 53 7.27 6.05 10.90
CA ALA A 53 6.41 7.17 10.58
C ALA A 53 5.05 7.04 11.27
N GLN A 54 4.56 8.14 11.82
CA GLN A 54 3.27 8.26 12.48
C GLN A 54 2.41 9.24 11.71
N CYS A 55 1.10 9.11 11.87
CA CYS A 55 0.15 10.03 11.27
C CYS A 55 -0.67 10.76 12.33
N ASP A 56 -1.24 11.91 11.96
CA ASP A 56 -2.25 12.59 12.74
C ASP A 56 -3.59 11.81 12.75
N VAL A 57 -4.59 12.34 13.44
CA VAL A 57 -5.93 11.73 13.54
C VAL A 57 -6.65 11.58 12.18
N SER A 58 -6.23 12.32 11.14
CA SER A 58 -6.79 12.25 9.79
C SER A 58 -6.00 11.31 8.86
N GLY A 59 -4.89 10.74 9.33
CA GLY A 59 -3.99 9.92 8.54
C GLY A 59 -2.92 10.69 7.75
N ASN A 60 -2.69 11.98 8.03
CA ASN A 60 -1.58 12.73 7.42
C ASN A 60 -0.27 12.42 8.14
N PRO A 61 0.85 12.15 7.44
CA PRO A 61 2.15 11.94 8.09
C PRO A 61 2.57 13.11 8.98
N LEU A 62 2.95 12.80 10.22
CA LEU A 62 3.67 13.73 11.09
C LEU A 62 5.06 14.01 10.52
N LYS A 63 5.66 15.14 10.91
CA LYS A 63 6.98 15.53 10.39
C LYS A 63 8.04 14.52 10.82
N ALA A 64 8.94 14.15 9.90
CA ALA A 64 10.08 13.31 10.24
C ALA A 64 10.92 13.96 11.35
N GLY A 65 11.22 13.21 12.41
CA GLY A 65 11.85 13.69 13.64
C GLY A 65 10.90 14.28 14.69
N ASP A 66 9.60 14.40 14.38
CA ASP A 66 8.54 14.73 15.35
C ASP A 66 7.92 13.40 15.83
N ASP A 67 8.69 12.69 16.68
CA ASP A 67 8.34 11.38 17.24
C ASP A 67 7.92 11.44 18.72
N THR A 68 7.80 12.65 19.26
CA THR A 68 7.49 12.91 20.68
C THR A 68 6.00 12.83 20.99
N GLN A 69 5.15 12.85 19.95
CA GLN A 69 3.70 12.90 20.05
C GLN A 69 3.16 11.68 20.80
N LYS A 70 2.28 11.97 21.75
CA LYS A 70 1.63 10.96 22.58
C LYS A 70 0.72 10.07 21.73
N ASN A 71 0.77 8.77 22.00
CA ASN A 71 -0.03 7.76 21.31
C ASN A 71 -1.53 8.10 21.38
N GLY A 72 -2.21 8.14 20.23
CA GLY A 72 -3.64 8.43 20.09
C GLY A 72 -4.56 7.52 20.89
N CYS A 73 -4.09 6.33 21.28
CA CYS A 73 -4.79 5.42 22.19
C CYS A 73 -4.76 5.86 23.66
N GLU A 74 -3.94 6.84 24.02
CA GLU A 74 -3.83 7.41 25.36
C GLU A 74 -4.65 8.71 25.49
N ALA A 75 -4.92 9.15 26.73
CA ALA A 75 -5.57 10.42 27.01
C ALA A 75 -4.68 11.60 26.57
N GLY A 76 -5.20 12.47 25.69
CA GLY A 76 -4.45 13.59 25.09
C GLY A 76 -3.49 13.19 23.97
N GLY A 77 -3.58 11.97 23.44
CA GLY A 77 -2.79 11.51 22.30
C GLY A 77 -3.20 12.09 20.95
N SER A 78 -2.22 12.20 20.04
CA SER A 78 -2.41 12.76 18.69
C SER A 78 -1.71 11.99 17.56
N ALA A 79 -0.84 11.01 17.88
CA ALA A 79 -0.15 10.18 16.90
C ALA A 79 -0.79 8.78 16.75
N TYR A 80 -1.01 8.36 15.50
CA TYR A 80 -1.69 7.13 15.11
C TYR A 80 -0.81 6.34 14.12
N MET A 81 -1.14 5.06 13.89
CA MET A 81 -0.56 4.29 12.79
C MET A 81 -1.03 4.87 11.45
N CYS A 82 -0.11 5.02 10.49
CA CYS A 82 -0.46 5.55 9.17
C CYS A 82 -1.29 4.56 8.35
N ASN A 83 -2.27 5.08 7.61
CA ASN A 83 -3.17 4.27 6.78
C ASN A 83 -2.45 3.51 5.66
N ASP A 84 -1.24 3.92 5.31
CA ASP A 84 -0.41 3.31 4.28
C ASP A 84 0.49 2.17 4.79
N GLN A 85 0.57 1.99 6.12
CA GLN A 85 1.23 0.87 6.78
C GLN A 85 0.30 -0.35 6.83
N THR A 86 -0.42 -0.58 5.73
CA THR A 86 -1.39 -1.65 5.52
C THR A 86 -0.79 -2.74 4.62
N PRO A 87 -1.33 -3.97 4.63
CA PRO A 87 -0.77 -5.09 3.87
C PRO A 87 -1.28 -5.09 2.42
N TRP A 88 -0.46 -5.60 1.50
CA TRP A 88 -0.81 -5.72 0.09
C TRP A 88 -0.27 -6.98 -0.57
N GLU A 89 -0.96 -7.39 -1.62
CA GLU A 89 -0.58 -8.49 -2.50
C GLU A 89 0.50 -8.04 -3.50
N VAL A 90 1.55 -8.84 -3.65
CA VAL A 90 2.58 -8.67 -4.69
C VAL A 90 2.32 -9.66 -5.84
N ASN A 91 1.83 -10.86 -5.52
CA ASN A 91 1.23 -11.86 -6.41
C ASN A 91 0.56 -12.97 -5.56
N ASP A 92 -0.13 -13.90 -6.20
CA ASP A 92 -0.85 -15.05 -5.61
C ASP A 92 -0.08 -15.78 -4.48
N SER A 93 1.25 -15.80 -4.54
CA SER A 93 2.15 -16.50 -3.60
C SER A 93 2.90 -15.60 -2.61
N LEU A 94 2.91 -14.28 -2.83
CA LEU A 94 3.70 -13.30 -2.06
C LEU A 94 2.90 -12.04 -1.70
N ALA A 95 2.88 -11.68 -0.43
CA ALA A 95 2.38 -10.41 0.10
C ALA A 95 3.46 -9.64 0.88
N TYR A 96 3.30 -8.33 1.00
CA TYR A 96 4.06 -7.48 1.91
C TYR A 96 3.12 -6.84 2.94
N GLY A 97 3.65 -6.47 4.11
CA GLY A 97 2.89 -5.72 5.11
C GLY A 97 3.65 -5.50 6.42
N TYR A 98 2.91 -5.39 7.52
CA TYR A 98 3.44 -4.97 8.81
C TYR A 98 2.91 -5.85 9.95
N ALA A 99 3.63 -5.89 11.07
CA ALA A 99 3.24 -6.66 12.24
C ALA A 99 3.71 -6.03 13.56
N ALA A 100 2.99 -6.33 14.64
CA ALA A 100 3.56 -6.31 15.97
C ALA A 100 4.27 -7.64 16.22
N VAL A 101 5.55 -7.60 16.61
CA VAL A 101 6.43 -8.79 16.58
C VAL A 101 7.03 -9.05 17.95
N LYS A 102 6.77 -10.25 18.49
CA LYS A 102 7.31 -10.73 19.76
C LYS A 102 8.10 -12.02 19.53
N LEU A 103 9.42 -11.97 19.64
CA LEU A 103 10.30 -13.12 19.41
C LEU A 103 11.00 -13.55 20.70
N SER A 104 11.17 -14.86 20.86
CA SER A 104 11.79 -15.43 22.06
C SER A 104 13.21 -14.92 22.23
N GLY A 105 13.54 -14.47 23.45
CA GLY A 105 14.85 -13.90 23.77
C GLY A 105 15.21 -12.58 23.08
N GLN A 106 14.27 -11.90 22.40
CA GLN A 106 14.53 -10.61 21.75
C GLN A 106 13.81 -9.44 22.45
N ALA A 107 14.48 -8.29 22.44
CA ALA A 107 13.92 -6.99 22.80
C ALA A 107 13.53 -6.21 21.53
N GLU A 108 12.74 -5.14 21.69
CA GLU A 108 12.40 -4.21 20.60
C GLU A 108 13.64 -3.68 19.86
N SER A 109 14.78 -3.50 20.54
CA SER A 109 16.03 -3.07 19.90
C SER A 109 16.57 -4.05 18.84
N ALA A 110 16.22 -5.33 18.92
CA ALA A 110 16.54 -6.34 17.92
C ALA A 110 15.46 -6.48 16.84
N SER A 111 14.18 -6.37 17.19
CA SER A 111 13.06 -6.60 16.26
C SER A 111 12.57 -5.35 15.53
N CYS A 112 12.58 -4.17 16.14
CA CYS A 112 12.01 -2.96 15.55
C CYS A 112 12.62 -2.63 14.19
N CYS A 113 11.73 -2.41 13.22
CA CYS A 113 12.00 -2.16 11.81
C CYS A 113 12.79 -3.26 11.07
N ALA A 114 13.02 -4.42 11.69
CA ALA A 114 13.54 -5.58 10.98
C ALA A 114 12.41 -6.20 10.12
N CYS A 115 12.79 -6.83 9.01
CA CYS A 115 11.85 -7.56 8.17
C CYS A 115 11.99 -9.07 8.34
N TYR A 116 10.86 -9.77 8.19
CA TYR A 116 10.77 -11.21 8.34
C TYR A 116 9.96 -11.80 7.19
N GLU A 117 10.53 -12.77 6.49
CA GLU A 117 9.77 -13.63 5.58
C GLU A 117 9.03 -14.66 6.44
N LEU A 118 7.71 -14.58 6.43
CA LEU A 118 6.80 -15.59 6.95
C LEU A 118 6.41 -16.52 5.81
N THR A 119 6.47 -17.83 6.02
CA THR A 119 5.85 -18.86 5.17
C THR A 119 4.74 -19.51 5.98
N PHE A 120 3.50 -19.44 5.50
CA PHE A 120 2.36 -19.99 6.24
C PHE A 120 2.38 -21.52 6.22
N THR A 121 2.15 -22.14 7.37
CA THR A 121 2.20 -23.60 7.57
C THR A 121 0.85 -24.24 7.91
N SER A 122 -0.21 -23.43 8.02
CA SER A 122 -1.59 -23.90 8.22
C SER A 122 -2.61 -22.94 7.59
N GLY A 123 -3.88 -23.36 7.57
CA GLY A 123 -4.98 -22.59 6.97
C GLY A 123 -5.04 -22.75 5.44
N THR A 124 -5.94 -22.01 4.81
CA THR A 124 -6.15 -22.00 3.35
C THR A 124 -4.90 -21.50 2.60
N ILE A 125 -4.23 -20.48 3.14
CA ILE A 125 -3.02 -19.87 2.59
C ILE A 125 -1.71 -20.63 2.85
N ALA A 126 -1.77 -21.89 3.30
CA ALA A 126 -0.55 -22.67 3.58
C ALA A 126 0.36 -22.77 2.35
N GLY A 127 1.65 -22.49 2.54
CA GLY A 127 2.65 -22.39 1.47
C GLY A 127 2.82 -20.99 0.87
N LYS A 128 1.85 -20.08 1.02
CA LYS A 128 2.04 -18.65 0.66
C LYS A 128 3.06 -17.99 1.58
N LYS A 129 3.60 -16.85 1.13
CA LYS A 129 4.60 -16.07 1.86
C LYS A 129 4.18 -14.63 2.08
N MET A 130 4.51 -14.09 3.25
CA MET A 130 4.33 -12.68 3.55
C MET A 130 5.62 -12.12 4.13
N ILE A 131 6.14 -11.02 3.58
CA ILE A 131 7.25 -10.29 4.20
C ILE A 131 6.66 -9.17 5.04
N VAL A 132 6.88 -9.22 6.35
CA VAL A 132 6.42 -8.20 7.29
C VAL A 132 7.58 -7.38 7.81
N GLN A 133 7.42 -6.05 7.87
CA GLN A 133 8.27 -5.21 8.72
C GLN A 133 7.66 -5.12 10.13
N SER A 134 8.48 -5.35 11.15
CA SER A 134 8.10 -5.14 12.55
C SER A 134 7.98 -3.65 12.85
N THR A 135 6.76 -3.15 13.06
CA THR A 135 6.51 -1.75 13.45
C THR A 135 6.12 -1.60 14.91
N ASN A 136 5.70 -2.68 15.57
CA ASN A 136 5.13 -2.65 16.91
C ASN A 136 5.58 -3.88 17.74
N THR A 137 5.23 -3.93 19.02
CA THR A 137 5.34 -5.13 19.86
C THR A 137 4.17 -5.13 20.86
N GLY A 138 3.30 -6.13 20.78
CA GLY A 138 2.25 -6.34 21.79
C GLY A 138 2.83 -6.97 23.06
N GLY A 139 2.37 -6.51 24.23
CA GLY A 139 2.82 -7.00 25.54
C GLY A 139 2.12 -8.27 26.02
N ASP A 140 1.01 -8.60 25.38
CA ASP A 140 0.15 -9.78 25.55
C ASP A 140 0.52 -10.94 24.61
N LEU A 141 1.35 -10.67 23.59
CA LEU A 141 1.81 -11.65 22.63
C LEU A 141 2.72 -12.70 23.29
N GLY A 142 2.50 -13.98 22.98
CA GLY A 142 3.43 -15.05 23.31
C GLY A 142 4.76 -14.98 22.54
N ASP A 143 5.70 -15.84 22.90
CA ASP A 143 6.98 -15.96 22.20
C ASP A 143 6.80 -16.49 20.76
N ASN A 144 7.51 -15.86 19.82
CA ASN A 144 7.48 -16.14 18.38
C ASN A 144 6.09 -15.90 17.75
N HIS A 145 5.52 -14.72 18.04
CA HIS A 145 4.19 -14.29 17.61
C HIS A 145 4.30 -13.03 16.73
N PHE A 146 3.64 -13.08 15.56
CA PHE A 146 3.49 -11.96 14.62
C PHE A 146 2.01 -11.57 14.54
N ASP A 147 1.61 -10.51 15.25
CA ASP A 147 0.26 -9.97 15.13
C ASP A 147 0.20 -9.10 13.88
N LEU A 148 -0.47 -9.57 12.83
CA LEU A 148 -0.44 -8.95 11.51
C LEU A 148 -1.29 -7.68 11.52
N ALA A 149 -0.71 -6.55 11.12
CA ALA A 149 -1.43 -5.30 10.99
C ALA A 149 -2.34 -5.39 9.75
N ILE A 150 -3.61 -5.71 9.97
CA ILE A 150 -4.63 -5.92 8.94
C ILE A 150 -5.87 -5.13 9.35
N PRO A 151 -6.25 -4.06 8.63
CA PRO A 151 -7.47 -3.31 8.90
C PRO A 151 -8.69 -4.23 9.05
N GLY A 152 -9.37 -4.11 10.19
CA GLY A 152 -10.52 -4.94 10.51
C GLY A 152 -10.16 -6.35 10.98
N GLY A 153 -8.89 -6.61 11.36
CA GLY A 153 -8.48 -7.77 12.15
C GLY A 153 -8.99 -7.75 13.60
N GLY A 154 -9.33 -6.56 14.12
CA GLY A 154 -9.82 -6.34 15.49
C GLY A 154 -9.00 -5.25 16.20
N LEU A 155 -9.61 -4.59 17.18
CA LEU A 155 -8.98 -3.50 17.93
C LEU A 155 -8.10 -4.02 19.09
N GLY A 156 -8.31 -5.26 19.52
CA GLY A 156 -7.54 -5.88 20.59
C GLY A 156 -7.73 -5.17 21.93
N ILE A 157 -6.64 -4.86 22.62
CA ILE A 157 -6.66 -4.19 23.93
C ILE A 157 -7.02 -2.69 23.80
N PHE A 158 -6.50 -1.98 22.79
CA PHE A 158 -6.56 -0.51 22.71
C PHE A 158 -7.55 0.02 21.67
N ASP A 159 -7.87 1.32 21.69
CA ASP A 159 -8.83 1.92 20.75
C ASP A 159 -8.41 3.33 20.36
N GLY A 160 -7.63 3.44 19.28
CA GLY A 160 -7.36 4.69 18.58
C GLY A 160 -8.39 4.94 17.47
N CYS A 161 -8.94 3.88 16.88
CA CYS A 161 -9.81 3.97 15.71
C CYS A 161 -11.13 4.71 16.00
N SER A 162 -11.66 4.66 17.23
CA SER A 162 -12.75 5.54 17.71
C SER A 162 -12.53 7.03 17.42
N LYS A 163 -11.28 7.47 17.29
CA LYS A 163 -10.88 8.87 17.07
C LYS A 163 -10.49 9.14 15.61
N SER A 164 -9.71 8.24 15.01
CA SER A 164 -9.14 8.45 13.67
C SER A 164 -9.95 7.83 12.52
N VAL A 165 -10.43 6.61 12.67
CA VAL A 165 -11.22 5.91 11.65
C VAL A 165 -12.39 5.16 12.31
N PRO A 166 -13.49 5.85 12.68
CA PRO A 166 -14.58 5.23 13.45
C PRO A 166 -15.24 4.04 12.74
N ALA A 167 -15.24 4.01 11.40
CA ALA A 167 -15.69 2.86 10.62
C ALA A 167 -14.90 1.57 10.94
N ALA A 168 -13.64 1.69 11.37
CA ALA A 168 -12.79 0.56 11.73
C ALA A 168 -13.14 -0.10 13.08
N GLN A 169 -14.10 0.45 13.83
CA GLN A 169 -14.67 -0.19 15.02
C GLN A 169 -15.72 -1.27 14.71
N GLN A 170 -16.10 -1.48 13.44
CA GLN A 170 -17.04 -2.54 13.05
C GLN A 170 -16.48 -3.94 13.36
N GLY A 171 -17.36 -4.87 13.73
CA GLY A 171 -17.01 -6.27 14.00
C GLY A 171 -16.69 -6.57 15.47
N GLN A 172 -16.00 -7.68 15.70
CA GLN A 172 -15.64 -8.15 17.05
C GLN A 172 -14.36 -7.47 17.56
N ARG A 173 -14.29 -7.25 18.89
CA ARG A 173 -13.15 -6.60 19.55
C ARG A 173 -11.81 -7.28 19.22
N TYR A 174 -11.82 -8.60 19.19
CA TYR A 174 -10.74 -9.47 18.72
C TYR A 174 -11.27 -10.27 17.52
N GLY A 175 -10.48 -10.43 16.45
CA GLY A 175 -10.91 -11.10 15.23
C GLY A 175 -11.72 -10.22 14.25
N GLY A 176 -12.24 -9.07 14.69
CA GLY A 176 -12.71 -7.98 13.84
C GLY A 176 -13.96 -8.31 13.02
N ILE A 177 -14.04 -7.75 11.80
CA ILE A 177 -15.16 -8.00 10.89
C ILE A 177 -15.15 -9.44 10.35
N SER A 178 -16.33 -9.93 9.98
CA SER A 178 -16.55 -11.27 9.40
C SER A 178 -16.85 -11.23 7.90
N ASP A 179 -17.10 -10.05 7.33
CA ASP A 179 -17.60 -9.86 5.96
C ASP A 179 -16.81 -8.75 5.25
N ALA A 180 -16.45 -8.98 3.98
CA ALA A 180 -15.67 -8.04 3.18
C ALA A 180 -16.45 -6.76 2.80
N SER A 181 -17.79 -6.81 2.77
CA SER A 181 -18.64 -5.66 2.42
C SER A 181 -18.49 -4.49 3.40
N SER A 182 -18.17 -4.75 4.67
CA SER A 182 -17.81 -3.71 5.65
C SER A 182 -16.70 -2.80 5.14
N CYS A 183 -15.67 -3.36 4.48
CA CYS A 183 -14.47 -2.65 4.05
C CYS A 183 -14.75 -1.45 3.13
N ALA A 184 -15.87 -1.44 2.39
CA ALA A 184 -16.21 -0.34 1.47
C ALA A 184 -16.39 1.02 2.17
N SER A 185 -16.64 1.03 3.49
CA SER A 185 -16.84 2.25 4.28
C SER A 185 -15.55 2.81 4.94
N TRP A 186 -14.37 2.23 4.66
CA TRP A 186 -13.15 2.42 5.47
C TRP A 186 -12.12 3.37 4.84
N GLY A 187 -12.46 4.05 3.75
CA GLY A 187 -11.61 5.06 3.11
C GLY A 187 -10.23 4.51 2.72
N ALA A 188 -9.15 5.16 3.18
CA ALA A 188 -7.77 4.72 2.90
C ALA A 188 -7.46 3.29 3.39
N LEU A 189 -8.12 2.80 4.46
CA LEU A 189 -7.90 1.45 4.98
C LEU A 189 -8.59 0.35 4.15
N SER A 190 -9.42 0.70 3.17
CA SER A 190 -10.21 -0.25 2.38
C SER A 190 -9.33 -1.27 1.63
N GLY A 191 -8.13 -0.88 1.20
CA GLY A 191 -7.17 -1.78 0.54
C GLY A 191 -6.70 -2.92 1.46
N GLY A 192 -6.11 -2.56 2.61
CA GLY A 192 -5.67 -3.54 3.63
C GLY A 192 -6.81 -4.35 4.24
N CYS A 193 -8.02 -3.77 4.31
CA CYS A 193 -9.23 -4.49 4.72
C CYS A 193 -9.62 -5.57 3.69
N ASN A 194 -9.63 -5.24 2.40
CA ASN A 194 -9.92 -6.19 1.33
C ASN A 194 -8.84 -7.27 1.18
N PHE A 195 -7.56 -6.94 1.45
CA PHE A 195 -6.46 -7.92 1.47
C PHE A 195 -6.76 -9.11 2.37
N ARG A 196 -7.38 -8.87 3.55
CA ARG A 196 -7.79 -9.91 4.50
C ARG A 196 -8.65 -11.00 3.85
N PHE A 197 -9.63 -10.60 3.04
CA PHE A 197 -10.62 -11.51 2.45
C PHE A 197 -10.21 -12.03 1.06
N ARG A 198 -9.29 -11.33 0.37
CA ARG A 198 -8.76 -11.72 -0.94
C ARG A 198 -7.51 -12.58 -0.77
N TRP A 199 -6.31 -12.02 -0.86
CA TRP A 199 -5.06 -12.78 -0.86
C TRP A 199 -4.85 -13.63 0.41
N PHE A 200 -5.27 -13.11 1.57
CA PHE A 200 -5.16 -13.79 2.86
C PHE A 200 -6.33 -14.76 3.14
N GLU A 201 -7.31 -14.84 2.23
CA GLU A 201 -8.42 -15.82 2.21
C GLU A 201 -9.20 -15.94 3.54
N ASN A 202 -9.24 -14.86 4.31
CA ASN A 202 -9.79 -14.76 5.67
C ASN A 202 -9.25 -15.84 6.64
N ALA A 203 -8.00 -16.28 6.45
CA ALA A 203 -7.37 -17.33 7.24
C ALA A 203 -7.33 -16.97 8.75
N ASP A 204 -7.87 -17.85 9.60
CA ASP A 204 -7.89 -17.60 11.04
C ASP A 204 -6.58 -18.05 11.71
N ASN A 205 -5.77 -17.06 12.11
CA ASN A 205 -4.57 -17.21 12.93
C ASN A 205 -3.59 -18.32 12.47
N PRO A 206 -3.23 -18.37 11.16
CA PRO A 206 -2.36 -19.43 10.63
C PRO A 206 -0.99 -19.46 11.31
N SER A 207 -0.42 -20.65 11.51
CA SER A 207 0.98 -20.76 11.93
C SER A 207 1.93 -20.43 10.78
N VAL A 208 3.15 -20.04 11.14
CA VAL A 208 4.20 -19.67 10.20
C VAL A 208 5.51 -20.34 10.57
N ASP A 209 6.33 -20.65 9.57
CA ASP A 209 7.78 -20.65 9.74
C ASP A 209 8.31 -19.31 9.25
N TRP A 210 9.23 -18.71 9.99
CA TRP A 210 9.73 -17.36 9.76
C TRP A 210 11.25 -17.31 9.73
N LYS A 211 11.79 -16.31 9.03
CA LYS A 211 13.20 -15.93 9.09
C LYS A 211 13.39 -14.44 8.89
N ARG A 212 14.39 -13.85 9.54
CA ARG A 212 14.81 -12.46 9.30
C ARG A 212 15.36 -12.33 7.88
N VAL A 213 14.97 -11.26 7.19
CA VAL A 213 15.47 -10.87 5.87
C VAL A 213 15.80 -9.37 5.85
N ALA A 214 16.63 -8.95 4.91
CA ALA A 214 16.81 -7.54 4.60
C ALA A 214 15.49 -6.97 4.05
N CYS A 215 15.11 -5.78 4.48
CA CYS A 215 13.81 -5.20 4.16
C CYS A 215 13.68 -4.82 2.66
N PRO A 216 12.61 -5.29 1.98
CA PRO A 216 12.13 -4.69 0.74
C PRO A 216 12.02 -3.16 0.85
N ALA A 217 12.45 -2.45 -0.20
CA ALA A 217 12.49 -0.99 -0.20
C ALA A 217 11.08 -0.39 -0.01
N GLU A 218 10.08 -1.04 -0.59
CA GLU A 218 8.66 -0.71 -0.57
C GLU A 218 8.08 -0.69 0.85
N LEU A 219 8.57 -1.56 1.74
CA LEU A 219 8.17 -1.56 3.16
C LEU A 219 8.80 -0.37 3.90
N THR A 220 10.10 -0.13 3.70
CA THR A 220 10.83 0.97 4.35
C THR A 220 10.44 2.36 3.83
N ALA A 221 9.92 2.47 2.61
CA ALA A 221 9.51 3.73 2.01
C ALA A 221 8.25 4.31 2.70
N ARG A 222 7.31 3.43 3.10
CA ARG A 222 6.07 3.78 3.82
C ARG A 222 6.32 4.11 5.30
N THR A 223 7.25 3.40 5.94
CA THR A 223 7.55 3.61 7.37
C THR A 223 8.66 4.63 7.63
N GLY A 224 9.49 4.98 6.64
CA GLY A 224 10.72 5.75 6.81
C GLY A 224 11.81 5.05 7.63
N CYS A 225 11.51 3.88 8.18
CA CYS A 225 12.35 3.19 9.17
C CYS A 225 13.11 2.05 8.52
N LYS A 226 14.44 2.11 8.58
CA LYS A 226 15.35 1.04 8.15
C LYS A 226 16.42 0.84 9.21
N ARG A 227 16.70 -0.42 9.56
CA ARG A 227 17.76 -0.74 10.54
C ARG A 227 19.16 -0.52 9.97
N ASN A 228 20.08 -0.10 10.84
CA ASN A 228 21.48 0.09 10.50
C ASN A 228 22.18 -1.25 10.16
N ASP A 229 21.68 -2.37 10.69
CA ASP A 229 22.19 -3.72 10.42
C ASP A 229 21.38 -4.48 9.34
N ASP A 230 20.45 -3.83 8.64
CA ASP A 230 19.57 -4.45 7.63
C ASP A 230 20.35 -5.17 6.51
N SER A 231 21.45 -4.58 6.07
CA SER A 231 22.35 -5.15 5.04
C SER A 231 23.13 -6.39 5.50
N SER A 232 23.07 -6.77 6.77
CA SER A 232 23.64 -8.02 7.29
C SER A 232 22.66 -9.21 7.20
N ALA A 233 21.37 -8.95 7.01
CA ALA A 233 20.36 -9.99 6.88
C ALA A 233 20.36 -10.60 5.46
N PRO A 234 19.96 -11.87 5.28
CA PRO A 234 19.78 -12.46 3.96
C PRO A 234 18.79 -11.65 3.13
N ALA A 235 19.04 -11.52 1.82
CA ALA A 235 18.08 -10.85 0.95
C ALA A 235 16.69 -11.49 1.05
N ALA A 236 15.65 -10.65 1.10
CA ALA A 236 14.28 -11.07 0.86
C ALA A 236 14.18 -11.82 -0.48
N PRO A 237 13.28 -12.81 -0.63
CA PRO A 237 12.89 -13.28 -1.95
C PRO A 237 12.41 -12.07 -2.74
N ALA A 238 13.07 -11.80 -3.87
CA ALA A 238 12.47 -10.95 -4.87
C ALA A 238 11.11 -11.56 -5.28
N ALA A 239 10.14 -10.70 -5.58
CA ALA A 239 9.02 -11.14 -6.42
C ALA A 239 9.60 -11.83 -7.66
N PRO A 240 9.04 -12.96 -8.12
CA PRO A 240 9.62 -13.70 -9.23
C PRO A 240 9.81 -12.78 -10.43
N ALA A 241 11.08 -12.59 -10.84
CA ALA A 241 11.38 -11.85 -12.06
C ALA A 241 10.59 -12.50 -13.20
N ALA A 242 9.80 -11.70 -13.93
CA ALA A 242 8.97 -12.20 -15.02
C ALA A 242 9.81 -13.08 -15.94
N PRO A 243 9.31 -14.29 -16.31
CA PRO A 243 10.16 -15.35 -16.87
C PRO A 243 10.95 -14.81 -18.06
N ALA A 244 12.28 -14.82 -17.93
CA ALA A 244 13.19 -14.19 -18.89
C ALA A 244 12.88 -14.73 -20.29
N SER A 245 12.27 -13.86 -21.12
CA SER A 245 11.66 -14.27 -22.39
C SER A 245 12.73 -14.84 -23.30
N SER A 246 12.76 -16.17 -23.35
CA SER A 246 13.74 -16.92 -24.11
C SER A 246 13.41 -16.75 -25.59
N SER A 247 14.19 -15.92 -26.28
CA SER A 247 13.92 -15.43 -27.64
C SER A 247 13.80 -16.56 -28.67
N SER A 248 12.60 -17.12 -28.79
CA SER A 248 12.19 -17.94 -29.92
C SER A 248 11.63 -17.03 -31.01
N THR A 249 12.32 -16.98 -32.16
CA THR A 249 11.99 -16.05 -33.25
C THR A 249 10.77 -16.51 -34.02
N TYR A 250 9.59 -15.99 -33.65
CA TYR A 250 8.38 -16.09 -34.46
C TYR A 250 8.36 -14.99 -35.53
N VAL A 251 8.10 -15.35 -36.79
CA VAL A 251 8.13 -14.44 -37.94
C VAL A 251 6.72 -14.23 -38.48
N ALA A 252 6.27 -12.98 -38.53
CA ALA A 252 4.98 -12.62 -39.12
C ALA A 252 5.05 -12.54 -40.66
N PRO A 253 4.02 -13.00 -41.39
CA PRO A 253 3.89 -12.78 -42.84
C PRO A 253 3.42 -11.35 -43.16
N ALA A 254 3.72 -10.87 -44.36
CA ALA A 254 3.46 -9.49 -44.78
C ALA A 254 2.16 -9.31 -45.57
N GLU A 255 1.53 -8.14 -45.44
CA GLU A 255 0.40 -7.70 -46.27
C GLU A 255 0.84 -7.20 -47.66
N THR A 256 -0.11 -7.07 -48.58
CA THR A 256 0.09 -6.58 -49.96
C THR A 256 -0.70 -5.27 -50.17
N PRO A 257 -0.12 -4.21 -50.78
CA PRO A 257 -0.71 -2.87 -50.74
C PRO A 257 -1.84 -2.62 -51.76
N ALA A 258 -2.73 -1.69 -51.41
CA ALA A 258 -3.79 -1.17 -52.28
C ALA A 258 -3.31 0.02 -53.16
N PRO A 259 -3.91 0.25 -54.34
CA PRO A 259 -3.54 1.35 -55.25
C PRO A 259 -4.16 2.72 -54.88
N ALA A 260 -3.54 3.79 -55.37
CA ALA A 260 -3.93 5.18 -55.12
C ALA A 260 -5.11 5.69 -56.00
N PRO A 261 -5.85 6.73 -55.57
CA PRO A 261 -7.00 7.26 -56.31
C PRO A 261 -6.60 8.18 -57.49
N SER A 262 -7.56 8.43 -58.39
CA SER A 262 -7.45 9.39 -59.51
C SER A 262 -8.65 10.34 -59.55
N SER A 263 -8.43 11.57 -60.03
CA SER A 263 -9.35 12.71 -59.83
C SER A 263 -10.13 13.13 -61.08
N SER A 264 -11.45 13.31 -60.97
CA SER A 264 -12.25 14.28 -61.76
C SER A 264 -13.61 14.50 -61.05
N THR A 265 -14.01 15.72 -60.68
CA THR A 265 -14.58 16.84 -61.48
C THR A 265 -16.10 16.71 -61.69
N ALA A 266 -16.88 17.63 -61.09
CA ALA A 266 -18.33 17.85 -61.27
C ALA A 266 -18.61 18.83 -62.47
N PRO A 267 -19.81 19.39 -62.75
CA PRO A 267 -21.16 19.37 -62.11
C PRO A 267 -22.28 19.10 -63.21
N PRO A 268 -23.52 19.66 -63.26
CA PRO A 268 -24.36 20.43 -62.30
C PRO A 268 -25.88 20.11 -62.18
N ALA A 269 -26.46 20.59 -61.08
CA ALA A 269 -27.78 21.25 -60.83
C ALA A 269 -29.08 21.00 -61.65
N THR A 270 -30.20 20.89 -60.91
CA THR A 270 -31.46 21.70 -60.99
C THR A 270 -32.27 21.52 -59.67
N SER A 271 -32.70 22.60 -58.99
CA SER A 271 -34.08 23.16 -58.91
C SER A 271 -35.07 22.38 -57.98
N ASP A 272 -35.99 22.97 -57.19
CA ASP A 272 -36.55 24.34 -57.16
C ASP A 272 -36.89 24.93 -55.76
N ILE A 273 -36.97 26.27 -55.76
CA ILE A 273 -37.52 27.25 -54.80
C ILE A 273 -38.85 26.89 -54.08
N ILE A 274 -39.08 27.32 -52.82
CA ILE A 274 -39.77 28.58 -52.36
C ILE A 274 -39.83 28.52 -50.80
N SER A 275 -39.82 29.57 -49.94
CA SER A 275 -39.45 31.01 -49.95
C SER A 275 -39.50 31.56 -48.48
N ALA A 276 -39.37 32.87 -48.23
CA ALA A 276 -39.46 33.56 -46.90
C ALA A 276 -40.50 34.71 -46.89
N PRO A 277 -40.86 35.32 -45.73
CA PRO A 277 -40.21 36.57 -45.24
C PRO A 277 -40.23 36.76 -43.67
N ALA A 278 -39.83 37.86 -43.02
CA ALA A 278 -38.67 38.78 -43.15
C ALA A 278 -38.61 39.77 -41.94
N GLY A 279 -37.44 40.35 -41.64
CA GLY A 279 -37.24 41.60 -40.85
C GLY A 279 -36.36 41.48 -39.60
N THR A 280 -35.44 42.39 -39.21
CA THR A 280 -34.80 43.62 -39.75
C THR A 280 -33.66 44.00 -38.75
N LEU A 281 -32.62 44.73 -39.19
CA LEU A 281 -31.37 45.13 -38.47
C LEU A 281 -31.53 46.48 -37.69
N PRO A 282 -30.50 47.14 -37.05
CA PRO A 282 -29.04 46.90 -36.85
C PRO A 282 -28.61 46.85 -35.34
N ALA A 283 -27.38 46.57 -34.85
CA ALA A 283 -25.95 46.69 -35.26
C ALA A 283 -25.24 48.04 -34.92
N VAL A 284 -24.19 48.00 -34.07
CA VAL A 284 -23.22 49.10 -33.78
C VAL A 284 -21.84 48.54 -33.37
N THR A 285 -20.74 49.20 -33.77
CA THR A 285 -19.34 49.06 -33.32
C THR A 285 -19.10 49.78 -31.96
N GLU A 286 -17.93 49.93 -31.31
CA GLU A 286 -16.49 49.87 -31.69
C GLU A 286 -15.58 49.63 -30.45
N GLU A 287 -14.28 49.36 -30.66
CA GLU A 287 -13.17 49.45 -29.67
C GLU A 287 -12.58 50.91 -29.66
N PRO A 288 -11.47 51.33 -28.96
CA PRO A 288 -10.40 50.55 -28.28
C PRO A 288 -9.76 51.13 -26.95
N VAL A 289 -8.90 50.33 -26.28
CA VAL A 289 -7.70 50.62 -25.39
C VAL A 289 -7.66 51.80 -24.35
N PRO A 290 -6.65 51.88 -23.43
CA PRO A 290 -5.91 50.85 -22.66
C PRO A 290 -5.77 51.17 -21.14
N SER A 291 -5.39 50.18 -20.31
CA SER A 291 -4.48 50.36 -19.14
C SER A 291 -3.98 49.01 -18.59
N SER A 292 -2.96 49.03 -17.72
CA SER A 292 -2.12 47.85 -17.40
C SER A 292 -2.03 47.49 -15.91
N THR A 293 -1.37 46.37 -15.62
CA THR A 293 -1.13 45.72 -14.31
C THR A 293 -2.35 44.99 -13.71
N THR A 294 -2.21 43.89 -12.97
CA THR A 294 -1.01 43.18 -12.47
C THR A 294 -0.83 41.78 -13.08
N ALA A 295 0.30 41.13 -12.79
CA ALA A 295 0.67 39.84 -13.38
C ALA A 295 -0.03 38.64 -12.73
N ALA A 296 -0.52 37.71 -13.56
CA ALA A 296 -0.79 36.33 -13.17
C ALA A 296 0.34 35.45 -13.72
N THR A 297 1.00 34.67 -12.85
CA THR A 297 2.03 33.71 -13.27
C THR A 297 1.36 32.56 -14.03
N PRO A 298 1.80 32.22 -15.26
CA PRO A 298 1.26 31.05 -15.96
C PRO A 298 1.66 29.76 -15.23
N ALA A 299 0.74 28.79 -15.21
CA ALA A 299 1.03 27.44 -14.73
C ALA A 299 2.17 26.80 -15.55
N PRO A 300 3.01 25.94 -14.95
CA PRO A 300 4.11 25.31 -15.66
C PRO A 300 3.58 24.39 -16.77
N THR A 301 3.93 24.69 -18.02
CA THR A 301 3.67 23.85 -19.18
C THR A 301 4.60 22.64 -19.18
N GLY A 302 4.37 21.71 -18.26
CA GLY A 302 4.87 20.34 -18.36
C GLY A 302 4.00 19.51 -19.31
N ASN A 303 4.60 18.57 -20.03
CA ASN A 303 3.82 17.56 -20.74
C ASN A 303 3.04 16.70 -19.73
N ALA A 304 1.81 16.33 -20.08
CA ALA A 304 1.05 15.35 -19.33
C ALA A 304 1.83 14.03 -19.21
N SER A 305 1.92 13.51 -18.00
CA SER A 305 2.56 12.24 -17.69
C SER A 305 1.55 11.12 -17.94
N CYS A 306 1.77 10.35 -19.01
CA CYS A 306 0.91 9.24 -19.41
C CYS A 306 1.71 7.93 -19.44
N GLY A 307 1.09 6.80 -19.10
CA GLY A 307 1.70 5.48 -19.21
C GLY A 307 2.85 5.23 -18.23
N GLN A 308 2.85 5.91 -17.08
CA GLN A 308 3.93 5.83 -16.10
C GLN A 308 3.69 4.68 -15.12
N LYS A 309 4.53 3.65 -15.14
CA LYS A 309 4.46 2.56 -14.16
C LYS A 309 5.24 2.91 -12.90
N GLY A 310 4.67 2.60 -11.74
CA GLY A 310 5.30 2.88 -10.46
C GLY A 310 4.40 2.60 -9.26
N TYR A 311 4.79 3.13 -8.11
CA TYR A 311 3.96 3.19 -6.90
C TYR A 311 3.81 4.65 -6.49
N ASP A 312 2.65 5.04 -5.99
CA ASP A 312 2.41 6.41 -5.55
C ASP A 312 3.22 6.76 -4.31
N LEU A 313 3.69 8.01 -4.26
CA LEU A 313 4.41 8.57 -3.10
C LEU A 313 3.46 9.06 -2.00
N GLN A 314 2.15 8.97 -2.23
CA GLN A 314 1.09 9.40 -1.33
C GLN A 314 1.24 10.87 -0.88
N ASN A 315 1.75 11.70 -1.79
CA ASN A 315 2.08 13.10 -1.60
C ASN A 315 1.54 13.94 -2.78
N PRO A 316 0.23 14.25 -2.81
CA PRO A 316 -0.82 13.86 -1.85
C PRO A 316 -1.32 12.41 -2.04
N PRO A 317 -1.95 11.82 -1.01
CA PRO A 317 -2.55 10.48 -1.10
C PRO A 317 -3.71 10.43 -2.09
N THR A 318 -4.12 9.22 -2.46
CA THR A 318 -5.32 9.00 -3.27
C THR A 318 -6.56 9.60 -2.58
N SER A 319 -7.36 10.37 -3.33
CA SER A 319 -8.64 10.92 -2.88
C SER A 319 -9.80 9.95 -3.08
N TYR A 320 -9.64 8.91 -3.90
CA TYR A 320 -10.64 7.85 -4.10
C TYR A 320 -10.01 6.54 -4.55
N PHE A 321 -10.49 5.41 -4.01
CA PHE A 321 -10.03 4.07 -4.35
C PHE A 321 -11.22 3.16 -4.70
N ASP A 322 -11.16 2.50 -5.85
CA ASP A 322 -11.94 1.31 -6.17
C ASP A 322 -11.02 0.07 -6.17
N GLY A 323 -11.51 -1.02 -5.58
CA GLY A 323 -10.89 -2.35 -5.62
C GLY A 323 -11.83 -3.45 -6.12
N SER A 324 -12.99 -3.08 -6.65
CA SER A 324 -14.03 -4.02 -7.13
C SER A 324 -13.72 -4.66 -8.50
N GLY A 325 -12.69 -4.19 -9.19
CA GLY A 325 -12.37 -4.57 -10.56
C GLY A 325 -13.24 -3.90 -11.63
N GLN A 326 -14.38 -3.28 -11.25
CA GLN A 326 -15.31 -2.67 -12.20
C GLN A 326 -14.69 -1.46 -12.92
N TYR A 327 -13.81 -0.72 -12.25
CA TYR A 327 -13.14 0.46 -12.80
C TYR A 327 -11.67 0.23 -13.16
N ALA A 328 -11.23 -1.03 -13.29
CA ALA A 328 -9.81 -1.39 -13.45
C ALA A 328 -9.26 -1.32 -14.89
N THR A 329 -9.79 -0.44 -15.74
CA THR A 329 -9.26 -0.16 -17.10
C THR A 329 -9.04 1.34 -17.29
N PHE A 330 -8.29 1.74 -18.33
CA PHE A 330 -8.03 3.15 -18.62
C PHE A 330 -9.31 3.98 -18.69
N ASP A 331 -10.27 3.59 -19.52
CA ASP A 331 -11.50 4.37 -19.73
C ASP A 331 -12.39 4.39 -18.48
N THR A 332 -12.52 3.26 -17.78
CA THR A 332 -13.40 3.18 -16.61
C THR A 332 -12.80 3.88 -15.40
N CYS A 333 -11.49 3.73 -15.16
CA CYS A 333 -10.80 4.47 -14.08
C CYS A 333 -10.78 5.97 -14.37
N LYS A 334 -10.49 6.38 -15.61
CA LYS A 334 -10.55 7.79 -16.00
C LYS A 334 -11.94 8.38 -15.80
N ALA A 335 -12.99 7.67 -16.22
CA ALA A 335 -14.37 8.13 -16.05
C ALA A 335 -14.76 8.25 -14.57
N LEU A 336 -14.34 7.31 -13.72
CA LEU A 336 -14.50 7.37 -12.28
C LEU A 336 -13.74 8.58 -11.69
N CYS A 337 -12.43 8.68 -11.92
CA CYS A 337 -11.59 9.73 -11.34
C CYS A 337 -11.94 11.14 -11.83
N THR A 338 -12.49 11.28 -13.04
CA THR A 338 -13.06 12.56 -13.52
C THR A 338 -14.24 13.01 -12.65
N GLN A 339 -15.12 12.08 -12.23
CA GLN A 339 -16.22 12.38 -11.31
C GLN A 339 -15.72 12.72 -9.89
N GLN A 340 -14.58 12.15 -9.48
CA GLN A 340 -13.90 12.45 -8.21
C GLN A 340 -13.03 13.73 -8.26
N THR A 341 -13.12 14.52 -9.34
CA THR A 341 -12.35 15.77 -9.56
C THR A 341 -10.82 15.61 -9.50
N ALA A 342 -10.32 14.41 -9.81
CA ALA A 342 -8.91 14.08 -9.74
C ALA A 342 -8.08 14.76 -10.85
N GLN A 343 -6.80 15.01 -10.56
CA GLN A 343 -5.81 15.54 -11.52
C GLN A 343 -4.95 14.44 -12.16
N SER A 344 -4.82 13.28 -11.51
CA SER A 344 -4.26 12.05 -12.12
C SER A 344 -4.96 10.81 -11.57
N PHE A 345 -4.74 9.66 -12.22
CA PHE A 345 -5.27 8.37 -11.84
C PHE A 345 -4.27 7.25 -12.09
N GLY A 346 -4.36 6.16 -11.32
CA GLY A 346 -3.64 4.91 -11.54
C GLY A 346 -4.61 3.74 -11.62
N PHE A 347 -4.38 2.77 -12.50
CA PHE A 347 -5.17 1.54 -12.54
C PHE A 347 -4.30 0.31 -12.81
N GLY A 348 -4.82 -0.85 -12.41
CA GLY A 348 -4.16 -2.15 -12.56
C GLY A 348 -4.52 -3.11 -11.43
N ASN A 349 -4.22 -4.40 -11.58
CA ASN A 349 -4.54 -5.47 -10.60
C ASN A 349 -5.99 -5.44 -10.02
N GLY A 350 -6.98 -5.08 -10.83
CA GLY A 350 -8.37 -4.95 -10.36
C GLY A 350 -8.66 -3.70 -9.50
N GLN A 351 -7.77 -2.71 -9.52
CA GLN A 351 -7.85 -1.46 -8.77
C GLN A 351 -7.92 -0.23 -9.68
N CYS A 352 -8.51 0.84 -9.15
CA CYS A 352 -8.44 2.20 -9.68
C CYS A 352 -8.23 3.19 -8.52
N LEU A 353 -7.29 4.11 -8.69
CA LEU A 353 -6.85 5.08 -7.69
C LEU A 353 -6.90 6.48 -8.30
N CYS A 354 -7.52 7.44 -7.62
CA CYS A 354 -7.73 8.81 -8.12
C CYS A 354 -7.00 9.81 -7.23
N TYR A 355 -6.17 10.69 -7.79
CA TYR A 355 -5.31 11.59 -7.02
C TYR A 355 -5.68 13.06 -7.21
N PRO A 356 -5.69 13.87 -6.14
CA PRO A 356 -6.00 15.31 -6.23
C PRO A 356 -4.85 16.16 -6.78
N ALA A 357 -3.79 15.53 -7.30
CA ALA A 357 -2.61 16.15 -7.92
C ALA A 357 -2.17 15.38 -9.18
N PRO A 358 -1.39 15.99 -10.09
CA PRO A 358 -0.75 15.27 -11.20
C PRO A 358 0.28 14.23 -10.71
N ILE A 359 0.75 13.36 -11.61
CA ILE A 359 1.80 12.35 -11.33
C ILE A 359 3.11 13.02 -10.87
N ALA A 360 3.43 14.19 -11.42
CA ALA A 360 4.70 14.86 -11.22
C ALA A 360 4.93 15.23 -9.73
N GLY A 361 5.82 14.47 -9.07
CA GLY A 361 6.11 14.60 -7.63
C GLY A 361 5.34 13.62 -6.73
N ASN A 362 4.42 12.82 -7.28
CA ASN A 362 3.58 11.87 -6.55
C ASN A 362 3.77 10.39 -6.98
N LEU A 363 4.81 10.07 -7.77
CA LEU A 363 5.09 8.72 -8.25
C LEU A 363 6.56 8.34 -8.07
N ASN A 364 6.80 7.12 -7.56
CA ASN A 364 8.07 6.42 -7.61
C ASN A 364 8.07 5.47 -8.83
N PRO A 365 8.80 5.76 -9.92
CA PRO A 365 8.75 4.95 -11.14
C PRO A 365 9.35 3.55 -10.95
N VAL A 366 8.59 2.52 -11.30
CA VAL A 366 8.98 1.10 -11.23
C VAL A 366 8.40 0.39 -12.46
N ALA A 367 9.27 -0.02 -13.38
CA ALA A 367 8.86 -0.56 -14.69
C ALA A 367 7.98 -1.83 -14.61
N ASP A 368 8.17 -2.64 -13.58
CA ASP A 368 7.42 -3.88 -13.35
C ASP A 368 6.13 -3.67 -12.53
N SER A 369 5.77 -2.43 -12.18
CA SER A 369 4.58 -2.18 -11.37
C SER A 369 3.31 -2.74 -12.03
N PRO A 370 2.40 -3.37 -11.25
CA PRO A 370 1.09 -3.78 -11.74
C PRO A 370 0.15 -2.58 -11.96
N ILE A 371 0.46 -1.40 -11.42
CA ILE A 371 -0.33 -0.17 -11.57
C ILE A 371 0.35 0.77 -12.57
N THR A 372 -0.44 1.32 -13.50
CA THR A 372 0.02 2.33 -14.48
C THR A 372 -0.76 3.62 -14.29
N PHE A 373 -0.04 4.75 -14.29
CA PHE A 373 -0.55 6.07 -13.92
C PHE A 373 -0.61 7.03 -15.11
N TYR A 374 -1.63 7.88 -15.09
CA TYR A 374 -1.99 8.86 -16.12
C TYR A 374 -2.48 10.16 -15.49
N ASP A 375 -1.96 11.32 -15.93
CA ASP A 375 -2.62 12.61 -15.67
C ASP A 375 -4.02 12.60 -16.33
N ILE A 376 -4.99 13.30 -15.73
CA ILE A 376 -6.40 13.23 -16.17
C ILE A 376 -6.63 13.73 -17.61
N SER A 377 -5.67 14.50 -18.14
CA SER A 377 -5.60 14.99 -19.52
C SER A 377 -5.16 13.96 -20.56
N CYS A 378 -4.55 12.84 -20.16
CA CYS A 378 -4.13 11.76 -21.07
C CYS A 378 -5.34 11.21 -21.86
N THR A 379 -5.22 11.12 -23.19
CA THR A 379 -6.37 10.81 -24.08
C THR A 379 -6.59 9.33 -24.37
N ALA A 380 -5.57 8.49 -24.21
CA ALA A 380 -5.62 7.04 -24.41
C ALA A 380 -4.59 6.32 -23.51
N ASP A 381 -4.76 5.01 -23.34
CA ASP A 381 -3.71 4.13 -22.85
C ASP A 381 -2.59 4.09 -23.90
N ALA A 382 -1.45 4.69 -23.55
CA ALA A 382 -0.28 4.77 -24.39
C ALA A 382 0.97 4.70 -23.49
N PRO A 383 1.97 3.84 -23.82
CA PRO A 383 3.22 3.77 -23.07
C PRO A 383 3.93 5.13 -23.04
N ALA A 384 4.57 5.44 -21.91
CA ALA A 384 5.38 6.64 -21.77
C ALA A 384 6.42 6.75 -22.90
N PRO A 385 6.57 7.93 -23.55
CA PRO A 385 7.51 8.10 -24.64
C PRO A 385 8.95 7.90 -24.14
N SER A 386 9.59 6.81 -24.57
CA SER A 386 11.00 6.56 -24.27
C SER A 386 11.87 7.61 -24.97
N SER A 387 12.59 8.41 -24.18
CA SER A 387 13.47 9.48 -24.65
C SER A 387 14.74 8.94 -25.32
N SER A 388 14.60 8.43 -26.55
CA SER A 388 15.71 8.08 -27.44
C SER A 388 15.50 8.70 -28.81
N VAL A 389 16.43 9.55 -29.25
CA VAL A 389 16.41 10.20 -30.57
C VAL A 389 17.11 9.29 -31.60
N PRO A 390 16.42 8.80 -32.65
CA PRO A 390 17.07 8.01 -33.69
C PRO A 390 17.57 8.90 -34.84
N ALA A 391 18.84 8.73 -35.21
CA ALA A 391 19.36 9.21 -36.49
C ALA A 391 19.04 8.21 -37.62
N SER A 392 19.02 8.71 -38.86
CA SER A 392 18.52 8.06 -40.07
C SER A 392 19.20 6.73 -40.50
N THR A 393 18.47 5.92 -41.27
CA THR A 393 18.94 4.97 -42.34
C THR A 393 19.72 3.70 -41.89
N THR A 394 19.69 2.52 -42.55
CA THR A 394 19.12 2.04 -43.84
C THR A 394 19.03 0.48 -43.91
N GLY A 395 18.12 -0.09 -44.73
CA GLY A 395 18.15 -1.48 -45.26
C GLY A 395 17.54 -2.57 -44.33
N ALA A 396 16.50 -3.36 -44.69
CA ALA A 396 16.25 -4.28 -45.84
C ALA A 396 16.87 -5.70 -45.63
N ALA A 397 16.13 -6.75 -45.22
CA ALA A 397 15.18 -7.64 -45.98
C ALA A 397 15.88 -8.93 -46.52
N SER A 398 15.29 -10.11 -46.81
CA SER A 398 13.89 -10.54 -47.10
C SER A 398 13.65 -12.07 -46.91
N THR A 399 12.41 -12.50 -46.56
CA THR A 399 11.68 -13.74 -47.03
C THR A 399 12.27 -15.17 -46.73
N SER A 400 11.58 -16.34 -46.84
CA SER A 400 10.33 -16.74 -47.55
C SER A 400 9.61 -18.02 -46.98
N THR A 401 8.30 -18.14 -47.26
CA THR A 401 7.46 -19.38 -47.50
C THR A 401 7.49 -20.62 -46.60
N SER A 402 6.34 -21.01 -46.01
CA SER A 402 5.48 -22.15 -46.47
C SER A 402 4.34 -22.53 -45.49
N ALA A 403 3.26 -23.12 -46.02
CA ALA A 403 2.12 -23.77 -45.32
C ALA A 403 1.93 -25.21 -45.93
N PRO A 404 0.96 -26.09 -45.60
CA PRO A 404 -0.37 -25.88 -45.01
C PRO A 404 -0.75 -26.87 -43.85
N ALA A 405 -2.04 -26.97 -43.51
CA ALA A 405 -2.57 -27.71 -42.35
C ALA A 405 -3.60 -28.81 -42.70
N THR A 406 -3.74 -29.79 -41.77
CA THR A 406 -4.76 -30.87 -41.68
C THR A 406 -4.72 -31.43 -40.25
N SER A 407 -5.77 -31.98 -39.60
CA SER A 407 -7.22 -32.01 -39.86
C SER A 407 -7.94 -32.61 -38.63
N VAL A 408 -9.20 -32.25 -38.36
CA VAL A 408 -10.04 -32.70 -37.22
C VAL A 408 -11.01 -33.83 -37.67
N PRO A 409 -11.26 -34.90 -36.88
CA PRO A 409 -12.64 -35.12 -36.34
C PRO A 409 -12.80 -35.93 -35.01
N THR A 410 -13.53 -35.32 -34.07
CA THR A 410 -14.83 -35.78 -33.47
C THR A 410 -15.05 -37.16 -32.77
N GLY A 411 -15.58 -37.10 -31.54
CA GLY A 411 -16.38 -38.12 -30.79
C GLY A 411 -16.47 -37.72 -29.30
N ALA A 412 -17.60 -37.60 -28.57
CA ALA A 412 -18.89 -38.32 -28.48
C ALA A 412 -18.75 -39.73 -27.82
N GLU A 413 -19.48 -40.14 -26.77
CA GLU A 413 -20.61 -39.49 -26.04
C GLU A 413 -20.65 -39.90 -24.50
N PRO A 414 -21.75 -40.20 -23.72
CA PRO A 414 -22.04 -39.45 -22.47
C PRO A 414 -22.28 -40.23 -21.13
N VAL A 415 -22.39 -39.48 -19.99
CA VAL A 415 -23.35 -39.61 -18.83
C VAL A 415 -23.37 -40.93 -18.00
N PRO A 416 -23.56 -40.96 -16.63
CA PRO A 416 -24.45 -40.12 -15.81
C PRO A 416 -23.96 -39.64 -14.40
N THR A 417 -24.85 -38.87 -13.77
CA THR A 417 -24.90 -38.36 -12.37
C THR A 417 -25.05 -39.44 -11.29
N ALA A 418 -24.62 -39.13 -10.06
CA ALA A 418 -25.20 -39.68 -8.82
C ALA A 418 -25.36 -38.54 -7.79
N THR A 419 -26.42 -38.60 -6.99
CA THR A 419 -26.79 -37.61 -5.95
C THR A 419 -26.82 -38.30 -4.59
N ASP A 420 -26.51 -37.60 -3.51
CA ASP A 420 -27.01 -37.96 -2.17
C ASP A 420 -27.15 -36.72 -1.26
N GLU A 421 -28.01 -36.80 -0.25
CA GLU A 421 -28.51 -35.65 0.53
C GLU A 421 -28.60 -35.94 2.04
N VAL A 422 -28.27 -34.93 2.88
CA VAL A 422 -28.92 -34.66 4.21
C VAL A 422 -28.59 -35.70 5.33
N PRO A 423 -28.71 -35.41 6.65
CA PRO A 423 -29.18 -34.20 7.36
C PRO A 423 -28.19 -33.52 8.35
N GLU A 424 -28.61 -32.35 8.84
CA GLU A 424 -28.10 -31.69 10.06
C GLU A 424 -28.52 -32.42 11.37
N PRO A 425 -27.94 -32.01 12.51
CA PRO A 425 -28.63 -32.01 13.79
C PRO A 425 -28.70 -30.61 14.44
N THR A 426 -29.90 -30.00 14.36
CA THR A 426 -30.59 -29.19 15.40
C THR A 426 -29.78 -28.28 16.35
N ALA A 427 -30.14 -26.99 16.36
CA ALA A 427 -29.70 -26.02 17.38
C ALA A 427 -30.24 -26.31 18.80
N SER A 428 -29.57 -25.76 19.81
CA SER A 428 -30.00 -25.72 21.22
C SER A 428 -29.89 -24.30 21.81
N GLU A 429 -30.78 -23.97 22.75
CA GLU A 429 -31.14 -22.61 23.16
C GLU A 429 -30.01 -21.74 23.79
N TYR A 430 -30.05 -20.44 23.48
CA TYR A 430 -29.50 -19.39 24.35
C TYR A 430 -30.55 -19.00 25.41
N PRO A 431 -30.18 -18.85 26.70
CA PRO A 431 -30.95 -18.07 27.66
C PRO A 431 -30.56 -16.57 27.60
N GLU A 432 -31.54 -15.69 27.65
CA GLU A 432 -31.34 -14.23 27.74
C GLU A 432 -30.86 -13.77 29.15
N PRO A 433 -30.18 -12.61 29.26
CA PRO A 433 -29.76 -12.07 30.55
C PRO A 433 -30.91 -11.44 31.35
N THR A 434 -31.05 -11.83 32.61
CA THR A 434 -32.01 -11.20 33.54
C THR A 434 -31.53 -9.83 34.00
N ALA A 435 -32.33 -8.79 33.77
CA ALA A 435 -32.05 -7.43 34.21
C ALA A 435 -32.72 -7.10 35.57
N THR A 436 -31.91 -6.63 36.52
CA THR A 436 -32.30 -5.88 37.73
C THR A 436 -31.10 -5.04 38.19
N ASP A 437 -31.19 -3.84 38.75
CA ASP A 437 -32.20 -2.77 38.80
C ASP A 437 -31.50 -1.58 39.53
N VAL A 438 -32.18 -0.44 39.71
CA VAL A 438 -31.84 0.64 40.67
C VAL A 438 -30.57 1.45 40.38
N SER A 439 -30.74 2.57 39.66
CA SER A 439 -29.94 3.77 39.92
C SER A 439 -30.31 4.38 41.28
N PRO A 440 -29.39 5.11 41.94
CA PRO A 440 -29.60 6.56 41.94
C PRO A 440 -28.33 7.39 41.73
N VAL A 441 -28.51 8.54 41.08
CA VAL A 441 -27.51 9.62 40.98
C VAL A 441 -27.53 10.47 42.26
N PRO A 442 -26.37 10.88 42.77
CA PRO A 442 -26.23 12.25 43.25
C PRO A 442 -25.01 12.98 42.66
N THR A 443 -25.33 14.08 41.98
CA THR A 443 -24.62 15.36 41.89
C THR A 443 -23.35 15.52 42.75
N GLU A 444 -22.20 15.78 42.11
CA GLU A 444 -21.45 17.03 42.27
C GLU A 444 -20.38 17.22 41.17
N ALA A 445 -19.87 18.45 41.02
CA ALA A 445 -18.88 18.86 40.03
C ALA A 445 -17.81 19.75 40.72
N PRO A 446 -16.59 19.86 40.15
CA PRO A 446 -15.39 19.66 40.97
C PRO A 446 -14.79 20.92 41.62
N GLU A 447 -14.19 20.74 42.80
CA GLU A 447 -13.15 21.65 43.30
C GLU A 447 -11.78 21.37 42.64
N GLN A 448 -10.97 22.42 42.56
CA GLN A 448 -9.72 22.49 41.81
C GLN A 448 -8.51 22.09 42.68
N PRO A 449 -7.63 21.17 42.23
CA PRO A 449 -6.38 20.87 42.94
C PRO A 449 -5.38 22.02 42.81
N THR A 450 -4.74 22.38 43.92
CA THR A 450 -3.69 23.42 44.01
C THR A 450 -2.31 22.91 43.57
N GLU A 451 -1.38 23.86 43.39
CA GLU A 451 0.01 23.68 42.97
C GLU A 451 0.75 22.47 43.57
N ALA A 452 1.55 21.81 42.73
CA ALA A 452 2.68 20.96 43.14
C ALA A 452 4.00 21.64 42.73
N PRO A 453 5.02 21.73 43.60
CA PRO A 453 6.23 22.50 43.34
C PRO A 453 7.20 21.78 42.39
N ALA A 454 7.97 22.56 41.63
CA ALA A 454 8.95 22.04 40.66
C ALA A 454 10.18 21.39 41.34
N CYS A 455 10.63 20.26 40.79
CA CYS A 455 11.91 19.65 41.15
C CYS A 455 13.08 20.37 40.44
N PRO A 456 14.17 20.73 41.12
CA PRO A 456 15.34 21.32 40.47
C PRO A 456 16.16 20.28 39.71
N VAL A 457 16.53 20.59 38.47
CA VAL A 457 17.48 19.80 37.67
C VAL A 457 18.92 20.18 38.00
N THR A 458 19.64 19.29 38.69
CA THR A 458 21.06 19.45 38.98
C THR A 458 21.90 18.93 37.81
N TYR A 459 22.51 19.85 37.05
CA TYR A 459 23.47 19.47 36.00
C TYR A 459 24.77 18.97 36.64
N VAL A 460 25.20 17.75 36.28
CA VAL A 460 26.52 17.23 36.62
C VAL A 460 27.45 17.44 35.42
N THR A 461 28.33 18.43 35.51
CA THR A 461 29.46 18.58 34.59
C THR A 461 30.54 17.56 34.94
N VAL A 462 30.72 16.55 34.10
CA VAL A 462 31.93 15.71 34.14
C VAL A 462 33.06 16.52 33.51
N TYR A 463 34.19 16.61 34.21
CA TYR A 463 35.46 17.09 33.64
C TYR A 463 36.26 15.87 33.19
N ASP A 464 36.85 15.93 32.00
CA ASP A 464 37.97 15.08 31.62
C ASP A 464 39.25 15.57 32.34
N ASP A 465 40.01 14.67 32.94
CA ASP A 465 41.41 14.87 33.35
C ASP A 465 42.14 13.50 33.36
N GLU A 466 43.26 13.46 32.62
CA GLU A 466 44.33 12.43 32.52
C GLU A 466 43.97 10.95 32.20
#